data_AF-A0A7W5MZM1-F1
#
_entry.id   AF-A0A7W5MZM1-F1
#
_cell.length_a   1.000
_cell.length_b   1.000
_cell.length_c   1.000
_cell.angle_alpha   90.00
_cell.angle_beta   90.00
_cell.angle_gamma   90.00
#
_symmetry.space_group_name_H-M   'P 1'
#
loop_
_entity.id
_entity.type
_entity.pdbx_description
1 polymer ?
#
loop_
_entity_poly.entity_id
_entity_poly.type
_entity_poly.pdbx_seq_one_letter_code
_entity_poly.pdbx_strand_id
1 'polypeptide(L)'
;MTFIAALRCDRIDAPFVFDQPINAASFTAWVEEQLCPTLAPGDIVVMDNLSSHKKPAVRAAIRARGARLLFLPPYSPDLNPIEQVFAKLKHLLRKAAERSVEATWRRIGSLLDAFTPDECANYLRNSGYASM
;
A
#
# COMPACT_ATOMS: atom_id res chain seq x y z
N MET A 1 -5.45 -7.54 13.66
CA MET A 1 -5.80 -6.65 12.52
C MET A 1 -4.54 -6.17 11.82
N THR A 2 -4.49 -6.32 10.50
CA THR A 2 -3.42 -5.87 9.62
C THR A 2 -4.01 -4.97 8.54
N PHE A 3 -3.47 -3.77 8.35
CA PHE A 3 -3.85 -2.89 7.26
C PHE A 3 -2.84 -3.00 6.12
N ILE A 4 -3.33 -3.06 4.88
CA ILE A 4 -2.53 -3.02 3.66
C ILE A 4 -3.12 -1.99 2.71
N ALA A 5 -2.27 -1.36 1.91
CA ALA A 5 -2.67 -0.47 0.83
C ALA A 5 -1.53 -0.34 -0.18
N ALA A 6 -1.82 0.29 -1.31
CA ALA A 6 -0.84 0.88 -2.20
C ALA A 6 -0.85 2.41 -2.06
N LEU A 7 0.25 3.06 -2.47
CA LEU A 7 0.36 4.50 -2.58
C LEU A 7 0.60 4.87 -4.04
N ARG A 8 -0.21 5.80 -4.56
CA ARG A 8 0.01 6.46 -5.85
C ARG A 8 0.32 7.93 -5.63
N CYS A 9 0.75 8.64 -6.68
CA CYS A 9 1.10 10.05 -6.56
C CYS A 9 -0.08 10.96 -6.18
N ASP A 10 -1.30 10.48 -6.33
CA ASP A 10 -2.53 11.23 -6.16
C ASP A 10 -3.45 10.68 -5.06
N ARG A 11 -3.21 9.46 -4.55
CA ARG A 11 -4.09 8.80 -3.58
C ARG A 11 -3.47 7.63 -2.85
N ILE A 12 -4.09 7.24 -1.74
CA ILE A 12 -3.99 5.87 -1.21
C ILE A 12 -4.90 4.96 -2.05
N ASP A 13 -4.38 3.82 -2.48
CA ASP A 13 -5.03 2.95 -3.44
C ASP A 13 -5.17 1.53 -2.87
N ALA A 14 -6.21 0.80 -3.29
CA ALA A 14 -6.51 -0.56 -2.82
C ALA A 14 -6.41 -0.81 -1.29
N PRO A 15 -6.94 0.09 -0.42
CA PRO A 15 -6.87 -0.10 1.02
C PRO A 15 -7.68 -1.33 1.46
N PHE A 16 -7.10 -2.16 2.32
CA PHE A 16 -7.75 -3.35 2.83
C PHE A 16 -7.35 -3.66 4.27
N VAL A 17 -8.27 -4.24 5.04
CA VAL A 17 -8.05 -4.63 6.43
C VAL A 17 -8.23 -6.15 6.55
N PHE A 18 -7.24 -6.81 7.12
CA PHE A 18 -7.30 -8.21 7.49
C PHE A 18 -7.45 -8.37 9.00
N ASP A 19 -8.22 -9.35 9.43
CA ASP A 19 -8.36 -9.68 10.86
C ASP A 19 -7.21 -10.51 11.41
N GLN A 20 -6.47 -11.15 10.51
CA GLN A 20 -5.34 -12.02 10.82
C GLN A 20 -4.03 -11.41 10.30
N PRO A 21 -2.87 -11.93 10.74
CA PRO A 21 -1.60 -11.67 10.08
C PRO A 21 -1.68 -12.02 8.59
N ILE A 22 -1.09 -11.17 7.76
CA ILE A 22 -0.99 -11.44 6.32
C ILE A 22 0.01 -12.58 6.09
N ASN A 23 -0.36 -13.53 5.22
CA ASN A 23 0.53 -14.55 4.70
C ASN A 23 0.60 -14.44 3.17
N ALA A 24 1.37 -15.32 2.53
CA ALA A 24 1.53 -15.26 1.09
C ALA A 24 0.23 -15.47 0.30
N ALA A 25 -0.69 -16.30 0.78
CA ALA A 25 -1.97 -16.56 0.12
C ALA A 25 -2.89 -15.33 0.22
N SER A 26 -3.07 -14.77 1.42
CA SER A 26 -3.90 -13.57 1.59
C SER A 26 -3.31 -12.33 0.91
N PHE A 27 -1.98 -12.22 0.86
CA PHE A 27 -1.32 -11.18 0.07
C PHE A 27 -1.58 -11.34 -1.44
N THR A 28 -1.46 -12.57 -1.96
CA THR A 28 -1.73 -12.84 -3.38
C THR A 28 -3.18 -12.51 -3.75
N ALA A 29 -4.14 -12.92 -2.90
CA ALA A 29 -5.55 -12.59 -3.09
C ALA A 29 -5.78 -11.07 -3.08
N TRP A 30 -5.17 -10.32 -2.15
CA TRP A 30 -5.27 -8.86 -2.16
C TRP A 30 -4.69 -8.23 -3.44
N VAL A 31 -3.57 -8.76 -3.95
CA VAL A 31 -3.02 -8.28 -5.22
C VAL A 31 -4.01 -8.51 -6.37
N GLU A 32 -4.58 -9.71 -6.46
CA GLU A 32 -5.47 -10.09 -7.56
C GLU A 32 -6.83 -9.37 -7.49
N GLU A 33 -7.41 -9.29 -6.30
CA GLU A 33 -8.79 -8.84 -6.09
C GLU A 33 -8.90 -7.33 -5.82
N GLN A 34 -7.87 -6.72 -5.22
CA GLN A 34 -7.94 -5.31 -4.78
C GLN A 34 -6.97 -4.43 -5.55
N LEU A 35 -5.70 -4.82 -5.70
CA LEU A 35 -4.70 -3.99 -6.38
C LEU A 35 -4.84 -4.04 -7.91
N CYS A 36 -4.86 -5.23 -8.51
CA CYS A 36 -4.89 -5.40 -9.96
C CYS A 36 -6.04 -4.64 -10.67
N PRO A 37 -7.26 -4.56 -10.13
CA PRO A 37 -8.33 -3.75 -10.71
C PRO A 37 -8.01 -2.25 -10.81
N THR A 38 -7.14 -1.71 -9.95
CA THR A 38 -6.77 -0.29 -9.98
C THR A 38 -5.62 0.02 -10.94
N LEU A 39 -4.94 -1.01 -11.45
CA LEU A 39 -3.78 -0.85 -12.34
C LEU A 39 -4.19 -0.58 -13.79
N ALA A 40 -3.42 0.27 -14.45
CA ALA A 40 -3.47 0.54 -15.87
C ALA A 40 -2.20 0.02 -16.59
N PRO A 41 -2.28 -0.28 -17.91
CA PRO A 41 -1.09 -0.58 -18.69
C PRO A 41 -0.04 0.52 -18.59
N GLY A 42 1.22 0.14 -18.36
CA GLY A 42 2.33 1.08 -18.15
C GLY A 42 2.60 1.45 -16.69
N ASP A 43 1.70 1.14 -15.76
CA ASP A 43 1.95 1.34 -14.32
C ASP A 43 3.17 0.53 -13.84
N ILE A 44 3.86 1.07 -12.84
CA ILE A 44 4.97 0.41 -12.16
C ILE A 44 4.58 0.19 -10.70
N VAL A 45 4.42 -1.08 -10.33
CA VAL A 45 4.23 -1.51 -8.94
C VAL A 45 5.61 -1.74 -8.33
N VAL A 46 5.89 -1.04 -7.23
CA VAL A 46 7.13 -1.19 -6.46
C VAL A 46 6.79 -1.83 -5.11
N MET A 47 7.49 -2.90 -4.76
CA MET A 47 7.29 -3.62 -3.50
C MET A 47 8.61 -3.77 -2.74
N ASP A 48 8.54 -3.91 -1.42
CA ASP A 48 9.70 -4.33 -0.62
C ASP A 48 10.08 -5.81 -0.90
N ASN A 49 11.10 -6.30 -0.19
CA ASN A 49 11.65 -7.64 -0.41
C ASN A 49 11.01 -8.78 0.37
N LEU A 50 9.86 -8.58 1.03
CA LEU A 50 9.19 -9.62 1.81
C LEU A 50 8.91 -10.87 0.96
N SER A 51 9.06 -12.05 1.56
CA SER A 51 8.92 -13.33 0.84
C SER A 51 7.50 -13.58 0.33
N SER A 52 6.49 -12.96 0.96
CA SER A 52 5.09 -12.92 0.50
C SER A 52 4.93 -12.16 -0.82
N HIS A 53 5.74 -11.13 -1.08
CA HIS A 53 5.64 -10.31 -2.29
C HIS A 53 6.24 -10.99 -3.52
N LYS A 54 7.09 -11.99 -3.31
CA LYS A 54 7.88 -12.65 -4.37
C LYS A 54 7.19 -13.88 -4.98
N LYS A 55 5.88 -14.05 -4.76
CA LYS A 55 5.15 -15.19 -5.33
C LYS A 55 5.00 -15.05 -6.85
N PRO A 56 5.16 -16.14 -7.63
CA PRO A 56 4.97 -16.10 -9.08
C PRO A 56 3.59 -15.56 -9.49
N ALA A 57 2.54 -15.90 -8.74
CA ALA A 57 1.17 -15.42 -8.96
C ALA A 57 1.06 -13.90 -8.91
N VAL A 58 1.66 -13.24 -7.90
CA VAL A 58 1.70 -11.77 -7.77
C VAL A 58 2.27 -11.12 -9.03
N ARG A 59 3.41 -11.63 -9.53
CA ARG A 59 4.03 -11.10 -10.75
C ARG A 59 3.16 -11.33 -11.98
N ALA A 60 2.54 -12.51 -12.10
CA ALA A 60 1.69 -12.85 -13.23
C ALA A 60 0.44 -11.96 -13.26
N ALA A 61 -0.22 -11.76 -12.12
CA ALA A 61 -1.40 -10.91 -11.99
C ALA A 61 -1.11 -9.46 -12.38
N ILE A 62 -0.01 -8.87 -11.89
CA ILE A 62 0.38 -7.49 -12.24
C ILE A 62 0.69 -7.38 -13.74
N ARG A 63 1.43 -8.33 -14.32
CA ARG A 63 1.76 -8.32 -15.74
C ARG A 63 0.55 -8.49 -16.65
N ALA A 64 -0.44 -9.27 -16.22
CA ALA A 64 -1.70 -9.42 -16.96
C ALA A 64 -2.48 -8.10 -17.11
N ARG A 65 -2.21 -7.12 -16.23
CA ARG A 65 -2.74 -5.74 -16.34
C ARG A 65 -1.92 -4.82 -17.25
N GLY A 66 -0.84 -5.32 -17.86
CA GLY A 66 0.10 -4.51 -18.63
C GLY A 66 1.04 -3.66 -17.75
N ALA A 67 1.10 -3.93 -16.45
CA ALA A 67 1.95 -3.23 -15.49
C ALA A 67 3.27 -3.98 -15.24
N ARG A 68 4.26 -3.27 -14.68
CA ARG A 68 5.58 -3.80 -14.33
C ARG A 68 5.70 -3.95 -12.81
N LEU A 69 6.35 -5.02 -12.36
CA LEU A 69 6.68 -5.23 -10.95
C LEU A 69 8.19 -5.06 -10.73
N LEU A 70 8.56 -4.08 -9.90
CA LEU A 70 9.91 -3.83 -9.41
C LEU A 70 10.00 -4.09 -7.90
N PHE A 71 11.19 -4.44 -7.44
CA PHE A 71 11.48 -4.57 -6.01
C PHE A 71 12.48 -3.51 -5.59
N LEU A 72 12.33 -3.00 -4.37
CA LEU A 72 13.32 -2.13 -3.74
C LEU A 72 14.68 -2.85 -3.61
N PRO A 73 15.80 -2.13 -3.52
CA PRO A 73 17.05 -2.72 -3.06
C PRO A 73 16.89 -3.30 -1.63
N PRO A 74 17.64 -4.35 -1.27
CA PRO A 74 17.62 -4.89 0.08
C PRO A 74 17.97 -3.83 1.13
N TYR A 75 17.24 -3.84 2.26
CA TYR A 75 17.47 -2.94 3.40
C TYR A 75 17.34 -1.44 3.08
N SER A 76 16.51 -1.06 2.09
CA SER A 76 16.22 0.33 1.73
C SER A 76 14.80 0.77 2.12
N PRO A 77 14.45 0.82 3.41
CA PRO A 77 13.12 1.25 3.85
C PRO A 77 12.87 2.75 3.58
N ASP A 78 13.93 3.55 3.47
CA ASP A 78 13.90 4.97 3.07
C ASP A 78 13.31 5.17 1.66
N LEU A 79 13.50 4.18 0.79
CA LEU A 79 12.94 4.15 -0.56
C LEU A 79 11.50 3.62 -0.61
N ASN A 80 10.87 3.32 0.54
CA ASN A 80 9.48 2.87 0.61
C ASN A 80 8.54 4.00 1.09
N PRO A 81 7.93 4.78 0.19
CA PRO A 81 7.17 5.98 0.55
C PRO A 81 5.91 5.67 1.37
N ILE A 82 5.32 4.47 1.23
CA ILE A 82 4.12 4.09 1.97
C ILE A 82 4.37 3.96 3.48
N GLU A 83 5.61 3.78 3.93
CA GLU A 83 5.94 3.77 5.36
C GLU A 83 5.61 5.12 6.03
N GLN A 84 5.74 6.22 5.29
CA GLN A 84 5.38 7.55 5.77
C GLN A 84 3.86 7.69 5.96
N VAL A 85 3.08 7.14 5.01
CA VAL A 85 1.62 7.04 5.11
C VAL A 85 1.23 6.24 6.35
N PHE A 86 1.84 5.06 6.56
CA PHE A 86 1.55 4.23 7.71
C PHE A 86 1.94 4.88 9.04
N ALA A 87 3.03 5.65 9.08
CA ALA A 87 3.42 6.43 10.25
C ALA A 87 2.34 7.47 10.61
N LYS A 88 1.87 8.27 9.64
CA LYS A 88 0.79 9.25 9.85
C LYS A 88 -0.52 8.57 10.25
N LEU A 89 -0.92 7.51 9.54
CA LEU A 89 -2.16 6.77 9.84
C LEU A 89 -2.14 6.20 11.26
N LYS A 90 -1.03 5.58 11.70
CA LYS A 90 -0.86 5.09 13.07
C LYS A 90 -1.00 6.22 14.10
N HIS A 91 -0.44 7.40 13.82
CA HIS A 91 -0.60 8.56 14.70
C HIS A 91 -2.07 9.00 14.82
N LEU A 92 -2.77 9.11 13.69
CA LEU A 92 -4.19 9.49 13.66
C LEU A 92 -5.08 8.47 14.37
N LEU A 93 -4.81 7.17 14.20
CA LEU A 93 -5.54 6.09 14.89
C LEU A 93 -5.33 6.14 16.40
N ARG A 94 -4.09 6.35 16.86
CA ARG A 94 -3.79 6.53 18.30
C ARG A 94 -4.54 7.73 18.89
N LYS A 95 -4.64 8.83 18.14
CA LYS A 95 -5.39 10.02 18.54
C LYS A 95 -6.90 9.78 18.58
N ALA A 96 -7.44 8.95 17.68
CA ALA A 96 -8.86 8.60 17.66
C ALA A 96 -9.27 7.67 18.82
N ALA A 97 -8.35 6.82 19.29
CA ALA A 97 -8.52 5.99 20.49
C ALA A 97 -9.78 5.08 20.48
N GLU A 98 -10.15 4.58 19.30
CA GLU A 98 -11.27 3.64 19.13
C GLU A 98 -11.09 2.39 19.99
N ARG A 99 -12.20 1.89 20.56
CA ARG A 99 -12.19 0.77 21.52
C ARG A 99 -12.77 -0.54 20.98
N SER A 100 -13.23 -0.56 19.73
CA SER A 100 -13.69 -1.77 19.06
C SER A 100 -13.04 -1.93 17.69
N VAL A 101 -12.98 -3.17 17.22
CA VAL A 101 -12.44 -3.52 15.89
C VAL A 101 -13.26 -2.83 14.79
N GLU A 102 -14.58 -2.93 14.85
CA GLU A 102 -15.48 -2.30 13.87
C GLU A 102 -15.35 -0.77 13.83
N ALA A 103 -15.28 -0.11 14.99
CA ALA A 103 -15.08 1.33 15.05
C ALA A 103 -13.73 1.72 14.46
N THR A 104 -12.69 0.93 14.73
CA THR A 104 -11.36 1.12 14.15
C THR A 104 -11.40 1.02 12.63
N TRP A 105 -12.14 0.07 12.04
CA TRP A 105 -12.26 -0.06 10.58
C TRP A 105 -12.94 1.14 9.94
N ARG A 106 -14.10 1.54 10.48
CA ARG A 106 -14.82 2.72 10.00
C ARG A 106 -13.94 3.96 10.10
N ARG A 107 -13.18 4.07 11.20
CA ARG A 107 -12.25 5.16 11.43
C ARG A 107 -11.12 5.16 10.41
N ILE A 108 -10.49 4.02 10.11
CA ILE A 108 -9.49 3.90 9.05
C ILE A 108 -10.04 4.47 7.74
N GLY A 109 -11.23 4.03 7.32
CA GLY A 109 -11.88 4.53 6.11
C GLY A 109 -11.94 6.06 6.07
N SER A 110 -12.51 6.69 7.11
CA SER A 110 -12.60 8.15 7.20
C SER A 110 -11.25 8.88 7.31
N LEU A 111 -10.22 8.24 7.85
CA LEU A 111 -8.90 8.84 7.98
C LEU A 111 -8.13 8.83 6.67
N LEU A 112 -8.45 7.91 5.75
CA LEU A 112 -7.83 7.90 4.43
C LEU A 112 -8.19 9.15 3.60
N ASP A 113 -9.34 9.78 3.86
CA ASP A 113 -9.75 11.06 3.25
C ASP A 113 -8.82 12.22 3.65
N ALA A 114 -8.03 12.07 4.72
CA ALA A 114 -7.07 13.08 5.16
C ALA A 114 -5.73 13.04 4.40
N PHE A 115 -5.57 12.14 3.43
CA PHE A 115 -4.37 12.03 2.59
C PHE A 115 -4.64 12.65 1.22
N THR A 116 -4.30 13.93 1.09
CA THR A 116 -4.54 14.69 -0.15
C THR A 116 -3.63 14.22 -1.29
N PRO A 117 -3.99 14.51 -2.55
CA PRO A 117 -3.11 14.21 -3.69
C PRO A 117 -1.72 14.84 -3.58
N ASP A 118 -1.65 16.11 -3.19
CA ASP A 118 -0.37 16.81 -3.01
C ASP A 118 0.50 16.15 -1.93
N GLU A 119 -0.12 15.71 -0.85
CA GLU A 119 0.57 14.99 0.22
C GLU A 119 1.09 13.62 -0.27
N CYS A 120 0.28 12.88 -1.04
CA CYS A 120 0.70 11.61 -1.63
C CYS A 120 1.90 11.78 -2.56
N ALA A 121 1.88 12.81 -3.41
CA ALA A 121 3.00 13.16 -4.27
C ALA A 121 4.26 13.52 -3.46
N ASN A 122 4.09 14.25 -2.35
CA ASN A 122 5.19 14.61 -1.48
C ASN A 122 5.85 13.39 -0.81
N TYR A 123 5.10 12.36 -0.42
CA TYR A 123 5.68 11.11 0.09
C TYR A 123 6.60 10.44 -0.93
N LEU A 124 6.15 10.34 -2.19
CA LEU A 124 6.96 9.79 -3.27
C LEU A 124 8.22 10.64 -3.54
N ARG A 125 8.08 11.97 -3.58
CA ARG A 125 9.21 12.89 -3.74
C ARG A 125 10.23 12.73 -2.61
N ASN A 126 9.77 12.64 -1.37
CA ASN A 126 10.63 12.48 -0.21
C ASN A 126 11.42 11.15 -0.22
N SER A 127 10.87 10.09 -0.83
CA SER A 127 11.55 8.80 -1.04
C SER A 127 12.33 8.70 -2.35
N GLY A 128 12.52 9.81 -3.07
CA GLY A 128 13.40 9.87 -4.26
C GLY A 128 12.76 9.46 -5.58
N TYR A 129 11.43 9.36 -5.68
CA TYR A 129 10.73 8.96 -6.92
C TYR A 129 10.48 10.11 -7.88
N ALA A 130 10.78 11.35 -7.48
CA ALA A 130 10.49 12.57 -8.24
C ALA A 130 11.75 13.25 -8.80
N SER A 131 12.82 12.50 -9.04
CA SER A 131 13.95 12.93 -9.87
C SER A 131 13.72 12.52 -11.33
N MET A 132 12.81 13.21 -12.01
CA MET A 132 12.81 13.39 -13.46
C MET A 132 12.34 14.81 -13.78
#